data_AF-A0A7S1MXH9-F1
#
_entry.id   AF-A0A7S1MXH9-F1
#
_cell.length_a   1.000
_cell.length_b   1.000
_cell.length_c   1.000
_cell.angle_alpha   90.00
_cell.angle_beta   90.00
_cell.angle_gamma   90.00
#
_symmetry.space_group_name_H-M   'P 1'
#
loop_
_entity.id
_entity.type
_entity.pdbx_description
1 polymer ?
#
loop_
_entity_poly.entity_id
_entity_poly.type
_entity_poly.pdbx_seq_one_letter_code
_entity_poly.pdbx_strand_id
1 'polypeptide(L)'
;GGLRAPVQRVTDFLDSIPSKQSLDFPTSSYRLGVKPASLHDIYPAHITKSISSALLEFDRRLPGFVTPHALLHGVETRTSSPLRVIRDKDTLQCIGIQGLYPAGEGAGYAGGIVSAAVDGEKVATMMLEELASLGMME
;
A
#
# COMPACT_ATOMS: atom_id res chain seq x y z
N GLY A 1 4.80 -0.24 -23.77
CA GLY A 1 4.17 -1.27 -22.91
C GLY A 1 2.77 -0.80 -22.56
N GLY A 2 1.74 -1.65 -22.75
CA GLY A 2 0.33 -1.23 -22.62
C GLY A 2 -0.19 -1.00 -21.19
N LEU A 3 0.69 -0.95 -20.19
CA LEU A 3 0.36 -0.69 -18.77
C LEU A 3 -0.82 -1.53 -18.22
N ARG A 4 -1.03 -2.73 -18.77
CA ARG A 4 -2.06 -3.65 -18.30
C ARG A 4 -1.61 -4.33 -17.01
N ALA A 5 -2.48 -4.38 -16.01
CA ALA A 5 -2.18 -5.03 -14.75
C ALA A 5 -2.14 -6.57 -14.92
N PRO A 6 -1.12 -7.26 -14.38
CA PRO A 6 -1.14 -8.72 -14.32
C PRO A 6 -2.28 -9.18 -13.40
N VAL A 7 -3.01 -10.20 -13.81
CA VAL A 7 -4.10 -10.79 -13.02
C VAL A 7 -4.09 -12.31 -13.09
N GLN A 8 -4.63 -12.94 -12.05
CA GLN A 8 -4.86 -14.39 -12.00
C GLN A 8 -6.21 -14.65 -11.34
N ARG A 9 -6.98 -15.64 -11.81
CA ARG A 9 -8.17 -16.08 -11.09
C ARG A 9 -7.76 -16.64 -9.74
N VAL A 10 -8.58 -16.41 -8.71
CA VAL A 10 -8.30 -16.90 -7.36
C VAL A 10 -8.16 -18.43 -7.33
N THR A 11 -9.02 -19.16 -8.05
CA THR A 11 -8.95 -20.63 -8.14
C THR A 11 -7.65 -21.11 -8.79
N ASP A 12 -7.28 -20.50 -9.93
CA ASP A 12 -6.05 -20.84 -10.65
C ASP A 12 -4.80 -20.52 -9.81
N PHE A 13 -4.84 -19.44 -9.03
CA PHE A 13 -3.78 -19.10 -8.08
C PHE A 13 -3.64 -20.17 -6.99
N LEU A 14 -4.73 -20.62 -6.38
CA LEU A 14 -4.69 -21.67 -5.35
C LEU A 14 -4.15 -23.00 -5.90
N ASP A 15 -4.50 -23.32 -7.15
CA ASP A 15 -4.04 -24.52 -7.86
C ASP A 15 -2.62 -24.36 -8.43
N SER A 16 -1.98 -23.20 -8.25
CA SER A 16 -0.64 -22.89 -8.78
C SER A 16 -0.53 -23.04 -10.30
N ILE A 17 -1.61 -22.74 -11.04
CA ILE A 17 -1.65 -22.80 -12.51
C ILE A 17 -1.89 -21.41 -13.13
N PRO A 18 -1.31 -21.09 -14.30
CA PRO A 18 -1.58 -19.81 -14.96
C PRO A 18 -3.03 -19.72 -15.45
N SER A 19 -3.66 -18.56 -15.24
CA SER A 19 -4.97 -18.29 -15.84
C SER A 19 -4.90 -18.18 -17.35
N LYS A 20 -5.87 -18.80 -18.03
CA LYS A 20 -6.02 -18.70 -19.48
C LYS A 20 -7.01 -17.60 -19.83
N GLN A 21 -6.72 -16.86 -20.90
CA GLN A 21 -7.69 -15.94 -21.50
C GLN A 21 -8.84 -16.78 -22.06
N SER A 22 -10.07 -16.45 -21.69
CA SER A 22 -11.28 -17.13 -22.13
C SER A 22 -12.45 -16.14 -22.23
N LEU A 23 -13.54 -16.54 -22.88
CA LEU A 23 -14.73 -15.67 -23.05
C LEU A 23 -15.41 -15.33 -21.70
N ASP A 24 -15.26 -16.21 -20.72
CA ASP A 24 -15.78 -16.07 -19.35
C ASP A 24 -14.77 -15.44 -18.37
N PHE A 25 -13.67 -14.85 -18.89
CA PHE A 25 -12.69 -14.20 -18.03
C PHE A 25 -13.33 -12.99 -17.32
N PRO A 26 -13.16 -12.83 -15.99
CA PRO A 26 -13.86 -11.80 -15.25
C PRO A 26 -13.45 -10.40 -15.72
N THR A 27 -14.39 -9.46 -15.66
CA THR A 27 -14.11 -8.06 -15.95
C THR A 27 -13.31 -7.42 -14.82
N SER A 28 -12.62 -6.33 -15.13
CA SER A 28 -11.86 -5.56 -14.15
C SER A 28 -12.21 -4.08 -14.23
N SER A 29 -12.27 -3.43 -13.07
CA SER A 29 -12.40 -1.97 -12.94
C SER A 29 -11.13 -1.21 -13.33
N TYR A 30 -9.99 -1.89 -13.51
CA TYR A 30 -8.74 -1.24 -13.88
C TYR A 30 -8.79 -0.74 -15.34
N ARG A 31 -8.85 0.57 -15.51
CA ARG A 31 -9.17 1.25 -16.79
C ARG A 31 -8.19 0.96 -17.93
N LEU A 32 -6.92 0.66 -17.63
CA LEU A 32 -5.93 0.35 -18.66
C LEU A 32 -5.99 -1.12 -19.10
N GLY A 33 -6.88 -1.91 -18.52
CA GLY A 33 -7.09 -3.32 -18.83
C GLY A 33 -6.13 -4.24 -18.10
N VAL A 34 -6.45 -5.53 -18.14
CA VAL A 34 -5.70 -6.57 -17.41
C VAL A 34 -5.09 -7.57 -18.38
N LYS A 35 -4.06 -8.30 -17.93
CA LYS A 35 -3.42 -9.37 -18.68
C LYS A 35 -3.26 -10.60 -17.77
N PRO A 36 -3.75 -11.78 -18.15
CA PRO A 36 -3.49 -13.01 -17.40
C PRO A 36 -1.99 -13.25 -17.22
N ALA A 37 -1.58 -13.56 -16.00
CA ALA A 37 -0.20 -13.88 -15.62
C ALA A 37 -0.21 -14.80 -14.39
N SER A 38 0.86 -15.59 -14.21
CA SER A 38 1.08 -16.34 -12.98
C SER A 38 1.67 -15.39 -11.91
N LEU A 39 0.95 -15.15 -10.82
CA LEU A 39 1.47 -14.35 -9.71
C LEU A 39 2.56 -15.09 -8.91
N HIS A 40 2.65 -16.42 -9.08
CA HIS A 40 3.73 -17.24 -8.51
C HIS A 40 5.09 -16.92 -9.12
N ASP A 41 5.12 -16.36 -10.33
CA ASP A 41 6.37 -15.93 -10.99
C ASP A 41 6.76 -14.49 -10.61
N ILE A 42 5.85 -13.75 -9.97
CA ILE A 42 6.02 -12.34 -9.61
C ILE A 42 6.42 -12.20 -8.14
N TYR A 43 5.77 -12.96 -7.26
CA TYR A 43 6.00 -12.88 -5.82
C TYR A 43 6.98 -13.95 -5.33
N PRO A 44 7.77 -13.66 -4.28
CA PRO A 44 8.49 -14.70 -3.57
C PRO A 44 7.55 -15.79 -3.01
N ALA A 45 8.00 -17.03 -2.97
CA ALA A 45 7.17 -18.19 -2.57
C ALA A 45 6.51 -18.06 -1.18
N HIS A 46 7.13 -17.34 -0.24
CA HIS A 46 6.53 -17.12 1.08
C HIS A 46 5.29 -16.21 1.00
N ILE A 47 5.29 -15.22 0.10
CA ILE A 47 4.15 -14.31 -0.11
C ILE A 47 3.00 -15.08 -0.73
N THR A 48 3.23 -15.86 -1.79
CA THR A 48 2.15 -16.63 -2.42
C THR A 48 1.54 -17.65 -1.45
N LYS A 49 2.37 -18.34 -0.66
CA LYS A 49 1.90 -19.24 0.39
C LYS A 49 1.02 -18.53 1.43
N SER A 50 1.44 -17.35 1.89
CA SER A 50 0.64 -16.53 2.82
C SER A 50 -0.68 -16.08 2.21
N ILE A 51 -0.68 -15.64 0.95
CA ILE A 51 -1.90 -15.24 0.23
C ILE A 51 -2.85 -16.43 0.08
N SER A 52 -2.37 -17.61 -0.34
CA SER A 52 -3.19 -18.81 -0.47
C SER A 52 -3.84 -19.20 0.86
N SER A 53 -3.08 -19.19 1.95
CA SER A 53 -3.62 -19.47 3.29
C SER A 53 -4.67 -18.44 3.71
N ALA A 54 -4.46 -17.16 3.42
CA ALA A 54 -5.40 -16.10 3.76
C ALA A 54 -6.70 -16.22 2.94
N LEU A 55 -6.62 -16.53 1.65
CA LEU A 55 -7.78 -16.73 0.78
C LEU A 55 -8.68 -17.87 1.29
N LEU A 56 -8.08 -19.00 1.67
CA LEU A 56 -8.83 -20.15 2.21
C LEU A 56 -9.50 -19.83 3.56
N GLU A 57 -8.81 -19.12 4.45
CA GLU A 57 -9.43 -18.71 5.73
C GLU A 57 -10.52 -17.66 5.51
N PHE A 58 -10.36 -16.75 4.55
CA PHE A 58 -11.41 -15.80 4.19
C PHE A 58 -12.64 -16.50 3.65
N ASP A 59 -12.48 -17.50 2.78
CA ASP A 59 -13.63 -18.26 2.26
C ASP A 59 -14.37 -19.02 3.37
N ARG A 60 -13.62 -19.55 4.34
CA ARG A 60 -14.21 -20.23 5.52
C ARG A 60 -15.05 -19.28 6.38
N ARG A 61 -14.69 -17.99 6.43
CA ARG A 61 -15.38 -16.94 7.19
C ARG A 61 -16.45 -16.21 6.37
N LEU A 62 -16.26 -16.13 5.07
CA LEU A 62 -17.07 -15.40 4.09
C LEU A 62 -17.26 -16.31 2.86
N PRO A 63 -18.22 -17.25 2.91
CA PRO A 63 -18.42 -18.21 1.83
C PRO A 63 -18.60 -17.51 0.47
N GLY A 64 -17.83 -17.96 -0.52
CA GLY A 64 -17.81 -17.36 -1.87
C GLY A 64 -16.71 -16.31 -2.06
N PHE A 65 -15.85 -16.08 -1.06
CA PHE A 65 -14.64 -15.28 -1.23
C PHE A 65 -13.70 -15.92 -2.26
N VAL A 66 -13.65 -17.26 -2.31
CA VAL A 66 -12.97 -18.01 -3.36
C VAL A 66 -14.00 -18.45 -4.42
N THR A 67 -13.86 -17.93 -5.63
CA THR A 67 -14.74 -18.23 -6.76
C THR A 67 -13.98 -18.12 -8.08
N PRO A 68 -14.34 -18.89 -9.12
CA PRO A 68 -13.73 -18.75 -10.46
C PRO A 68 -13.94 -17.36 -11.06
N HIS A 69 -14.87 -16.56 -10.54
CA HIS A 69 -15.11 -15.18 -10.99
C HIS A 69 -14.27 -14.12 -10.27
N ALA A 70 -13.50 -14.48 -9.24
CA ALA A 70 -12.65 -13.56 -8.51
C ALA A 70 -11.27 -13.44 -9.16
N LEU A 71 -10.78 -12.20 -9.26
CA LEU A 71 -9.45 -11.89 -9.78
C LEU A 71 -8.55 -11.37 -8.67
N LEU A 72 -7.35 -11.93 -8.61
CA LEU A 72 -6.21 -11.33 -7.95
C LEU A 72 -5.51 -10.41 -8.94
N HIS A 73 -5.50 -9.12 -8.65
CA HIS A 73 -4.59 -8.17 -9.29
C HIS A 73 -3.19 -8.36 -8.73
N GLY A 74 -2.18 -8.08 -9.56
CA GLY A 74 -0.77 -8.19 -9.17
C GLY A 74 -0.33 -7.18 -8.11
N VAL A 75 0.87 -6.64 -8.28
CA VAL A 75 1.59 -5.98 -7.19
C VAL A 75 0.96 -4.66 -6.73
N GLU A 76 0.65 -4.59 -5.43
CA GLU A 76 0.30 -3.36 -4.72
C GLU A 76 1.49 -2.98 -3.82
N THR A 77 2.41 -2.16 -4.35
CA THR A 77 3.75 -1.97 -3.72
C THR A 77 3.86 -0.71 -2.87
N ARG A 78 2.82 0.11 -2.79
CA ARG A 78 2.85 1.44 -2.14
C ARG A 78 1.79 1.55 -1.04
N THR A 79 1.84 0.63 -0.09
CA THR A 79 0.93 0.62 1.07
C THR A 79 1.36 1.59 2.18
N SER A 80 2.66 1.90 2.25
CA SER A 80 3.25 2.83 3.20
C SER A 80 4.63 3.26 2.69
N SER A 81 5.21 4.32 3.28
CA SER A 81 6.58 4.70 2.94
C SER A 81 7.57 3.58 3.30
N PRO A 82 8.49 3.22 2.38
CA PRO A 82 9.53 2.24 2.65
C PRO A 82 10.66 2.79 3.53
N LEU A 83 10.61 4.08 3.85
CA LEU A 83 11.66 4.81 4.57
C LEU A 83 11.04 5.66 5.68
N ARG A 84 11.86 5.97 6.68
CA ARG A 84 11.52 6.92 7.73
C ARG A 84 12.60 7.98 7.83
N VAL A 85 12.23 9.24 7.63
CA VAL A 85 13.14 10.37 7.81
C VAL A 85 13.14 10.73 9.29
N ILE A 86 14.20 10.38 10.01
CA ILE A 86 14.19 10.45 11.47
C ILE A 86 14.10 11.91 11.92
N ARG A 87 13.10 12.20 12.75
CA ARG A 87 12.89 13.47 13.42
C ARG A 87 12.90 13.29 14.94
N ASP A 88 13.35 14.32 15.65
CA ASP A 88 13.32 14.41 17.10
C ASP A 88 11.87 14.40 17.63
N LYS A 89 11.65 13.85 18.82
CA LYS A 89 10.29 13.63 19.33
C LYS A 89 9.64 14.89 19.89
N ASP A 90 10.46 15.81 20.38
CA ASP A 90 9.99 16.99 21.09
C ASP A 90 9.88 18.17 20.12
N THR A 91 10.95 18.40 19.33
CA THR A 91 11.01 19.51 18.35
C THR A 91 10.38 19.16 17.00
N LEU A 92 10.17 17.87 16.71
CA LEU A 92 9.72 17.35 15.41
C LEU A 92 10.63 17.70 14.21
N GLN A 93 11.83 18.21 14.46
CA GLN A 93 12.81 18.52 13.43
C GLN A 93 13.63 17.29 13.03
N CYS A 94 14.09 17.25 11.80
CA CYS A 94 15.00 16.22 11.31
C CYS A 94 16.27 16.19 12.14
N ILE A 95 16.70 14.99 12.56
CA ILE A 95 17.94 14.83 13.30
C ILE A 95 19.11 15.26 12.41
N GLY A 96 19.87 16.27 12.85
CA GLY A 96 21.03 16.79 12.15
C GLY A 96 20.74 17.91 11.14
N ILE A 97 19.47 18.27 10.90
CA ILE A 97 19.09 19.38 10.01
C ILE A 97 18.02 20.24 10.69
N GLN A 98 18.45 21.35 11.29
CA GLN A 98 17.54 22.30 11.92
C GLN A 98 16.64 22.99 10.90
N GLY A 99 15.39 23.24 11.27
CA GLY A 99 14.38 23.87 10.42
C GLY A 99 13.74 22.94 9.36
N LEU A 100 14.17 21.67 9.26
CA LEU A 100 13.53 20.67 8.40
C LEU A 100 12.57 19.82 9.23
N TYR A 101 11.29 19.75 8.84
CA TYR A 101 10.25 19.02 9.57
C TYR A 101 9.64 17.90 8.71
N PRO A 102 10.13 16.65 8.81
CA PRO A 102 9.54 15.52 8.11
C PRO A 102 8.14 15.23 8.64
N ALA A 103 7.13 15.18 7.75
CA ALA A 103 5.73 14.97 8.13
C ALA A 103 4.98 14.02 7.18
N GLY A 104 3.90 13.42 7.69
CA GLY A 104 2.97 12.59 6.93
C GLY A 104 3.53 11.24 6.50
N GLU A 105 2.86 10.61 5.53
CA GLU A 105 3.17 9.24 5.10
C GLU A 105 4.52 9.17 4.40
N GLY A 106 4.84 10.14 3.55
CA GLY A 106 6.12 10.20 2.84
C GLY A 106 7.34 10.18 3.78
N ALA A 107 7.23 10.82 4.95
CA ALA A 107 8.26 10.82 5.98
C ALA A 107 8.24 9.58 6.89
N GLY A 108 7.21 8.73 6.79
CA GLY A 108 7.03 7.53 7.61
C GLY A 108 6.38 7.78 8.98
N TYR A 109 5.60 8.87 9.13
CA TYR A 109 4.90 9.22 10.39
C TYR A 109 3.37 9.10 10.32
N ALA A 110 2.83 8.71 9.17
CA ALA A 110 1.40 8.46 8.96
C ALA A 110 1.19 7.27 8.00
N GLY A 111 -0.06 6.78 7.91
CA GLY A 111 -0.43 5.65 7.05
C GLY A 111 -1.80 5.83 6.37
N GLY A 112 -2.26 7.07 6.25
CA GLY A 112 -3.56 7.39 5.66
C GLY A 112 -3.95 8.84 5.88
N ILE A 113 -5.01 9.28 5.18
CA ILE A 113 -5.44 10.68 5.09
C ILE A 113 -5.53 11.36 6.46
N VAL A 114 -6.31 10.77 7.37
CA VAL A 114 -6.55 11.36 8.71
C VAL A 114 -5.24 11.42 9.52
N SER A 115 -4.48 10.33 9.55
CA SER A 115 -3.21 10.31 10.29
C SER A 115 -2.18 11.29 9.73
N ALA A 116 -2.16 11.50 8.42
CA ALA A 116 -1.25 12.45 7.77
C ALA A 116 -1.65 13.89 8.08
N ALA A 117 -2.95 14.19 8.09
CA ALA A 117 -3.47 15.50 8.48
C ALA A 117 -3.15 15.81 9.95
N VAL A 118 -3.35 14.86 10.87
CA VAL A 118 -3.02 15.02 12.28
C VAL A 118 -1.51 15.19 12.49
N ASP A 119 -0.67 14.46 11.76
CA ASP A 119 0.78 14.64 11.84
C ASP A 119 1.23 16.02 11.31
N GLY A 120 0.61 16.48 10.21
CA GLY A 120 0.86 17.80 9.65
C GLY A 120 0.45 18.94 10.58
N GLU A 121 -0.69 18.83 11.25
CA GLU A 121 -1.13 19.81 12.25
C GLU A 121 -0.15 19.91 13.41
N LYS A 122 0.28 18.77 13.98
CA LYS A 122 1.30 18.75 15.05
C LYS A 122 2.61 19.42 14.65
N VAL A 123 3.08 19.13 13.44
CA VAL A 123 4.29 19.74 12.90
C VAL A 123 4.11 21.24 12.72
N ALA A 124 2.97 21.69 12.16
CA ALA A 124 2.69 23.10 12.00
C ALA A 124 2.62 23.85 13.34
N THR A 125 1.95 23.28 14.35
CA THR A 125 1.85 23.86 15.69
C THR A 125 3.23 23.98 16.35
N MET A 126 4.06 22.95 16.26
CA MET A 126 5.44 22.98 16.78
C MET A 126 6.31 24.03 16.06
N MET A 127 6.16 24.17 14.73
CA MET A 127 6.84 25.22 13.98
C MET A 127 6.45 26.62 14.45
N LEU A 128 5.16 26.84 14.74
CA LEU A 128 4.68 28.13 15.25
C LEU A 128 5.23 28.42 16.66
N GLU A 129 5.24 27.43 17.55
CA GLU A 129 5.82 27.56 18.90
C GLU A 129 7.31 27.93 18.85
N GLU A 130 8.08 27.31 17.95
CA GLU A 130 9.49 27.61 17.75
C GLU A 130 9.71 29.03 17.20
N LEU A 131 8.94 29.43 16.18
CA LEU A 131 9.03 30.79 15.64
C LEU A 131 8.64 31.85 16.67
N ALA A 132 7.67 31.56 17.55
CA ALA A 132 7.31 32.42 18.67
C ALA A 132 8.48 32.60 19.63
N SER A 133 9.14 31.49 20.00
CA SER A 133 10.25 31.49 20.96
C SER A 133 11.47 32.28 20.46
N LEU A 134 11.65 32.31 19.13
CA LEU A 134 12.69 33.07 18.44
C LEU A 134 12.34 34.55 18.22
N GLY A 135 11.15 35.00 18.61
CA GLY A 135 10.69 36.38 18.38
C GLY A 135 10.44 36.70 16.90
N MET A 136 10.15 35.67 16.10
CA MET A 136 9.94 35.77 14.64
C MET A 136 8.46 35.82 14.24
N MET A 137 7.55 35.96 15.21
CA MET A 137 6.13 36.21 14.97
C MET A 137 5.73 37.56 15.58
N GLU A 138 5.15 38.44 14.75
CA GLU A 138 4.51 39.71 15.15
C GLU A 138 3.11 39.48 15.73
#